data_AF-W6LF17-F1
#
_entry.id   AF-W6LF17-F1
#
_cell.length_a   1.000
_cell.length_b   1.000
_cell.length_c   1.000
_cell.angle_alpha   90.00
_cell.angle_beta   90.00
_cell.angle_gamma   90.00
#
_symmetry.space_group_name_H-M   'P 1'
#
loop_
_entity.id
_entity.type
_entity.pdbx_description
1 polymer ?
#
loop_
_entity_poly.entity_id
_entity_poly.type
_entity_poly.pdbx_seq_one_letter_code
_entity_poly.pdbx_strand_id
1 'polypeptide(L)'
;MRRLQTYYSLEPAGSHGVWGLDDYHHIPYIFGAAQLVRAEAAPTPILPADVCRKEKVKAYEGQYLYFSMVMWILQNKSGPFSEHSNMLYNISAVESWTKVYNGMIKMYAAEVLAKFNVTQHLLFGPHLPWNTKTLDETSSAEDR
;
A
#
# COMPACT_ATOMS: atom_id res chain seq x y z
N MET A 1 -15.27 3.05 3.05
CA MET A 1 -14.90 3.07 1.62
C MET A 1 -15.46 1.89 0.84
N ARG A 2 -15.17 0.63 1.20
CA ARG A 2 -15.65 -0.58 0.47
C ARG A 2 -17.15 -0.58 0.11
N ARG A 3 -18.03 -0.23 1.06
CA ARG A 3 -19.48 -0.10 0.80
C ARG A 3 -19.81 0.94 -0.27
N LEU A 4 -19.12 2.07 -0.31
CA LEU A 4 -19.35 3.11 -1.32
C LEU A 4 -18.86 2.64 -2.70
N GLN A 5 -17.68 1.99 -2.74
CA GLN A 5 -17.11 1.45 -3.97
C GLN A 5 -18.06 0.46 -4.65
N THR A 6 -18.66 -0.46 -3.89
CA THR A 6 -19.61 -1.44 -4.44
C THR A 6 -20.98 -0.87 -4.70
N TYR A 7 -21.52 -0.05 -3.79
CA TYR A 7 -22.87 0.47 -3.93
C TYR A 7 -23.01 1.47 -5.08
N TYR A 8 -21.99 2.29 -5.32
CA TYR A 8 -21.99 3.31 -6.36
C TYR A 8 -21.14 2.94 -7.58
N SER A 9 -20.57 1.72 -7.62
CA SER A 9 -19.66 1.29 -8.70
C SER A 9 -18.58 2.34 -8.99
N LEU A 10 -17.98 2.89 -7.94
CA LEU A 10 -17.00 3.97 -8.07
C LEU A 10 -15.84 3.51 -8.94
N GLU A 11 -15.37 4.37 -9.84
CA GLU A 11 -14.17 4.09 -10.61
C GLU A 11 -12.90 4.47 -9.82
N PRO A 12 -11.79 3.75 -10.02
CA PRO A 12 -10.50 4.10 -9.45
C PRO A 12 -10.00 5.48 -9.91
N ALA A 13 -9.74 6.40 -8.99
CA ALA A 13 -9.18 7.71 -9.32
C ALA A 13 -7.66 7.63 -9.47
N GLY A 14 -7.14 7.96 -10.66
CA GLY A 14 -5.69 7.94 -10.91
C GLY A 14 -5.06 6.55 -10.87
N SER A 15 -5.83 5.50 -11.17
CA SER A 15 -5.31 4.13 -11.18
C SER A 15 -4.20 3.95 -12.22
N HIS A 16 -3.12 3.31 -11.79
CA HIS A 16 -2.02 2.87 -12.65
C HIS A 16 -2.30 1.49 -13.29
N GLY A 17 -3.52 0.97 -13.17
CA GLY A 17 -3.89 -0.37 -13.63
C GLY A 17 -3.03 -1.45 -12.96
N VAL A 18 -2.46 -2.35 -13.77
CA VAL A 18 -1.59 -3.45 -13.30
C VAL A 18 -0.30 -2.94 -12.63
N TRP A 19 0.09 -1.69 -12.89
CA TRP A 19 1.29 -1.06 -12.31
C TRP A 19 1.04 -0.41 -10.95
N GLY A 20 -0.23 -0.30 -10.54
CA GLY A 20 -0.61 0.23 -9.23
C GLY A 20 -0.48 -0.82 -8.12
N LEU A 21 -0.34 -0.35 -6.88
CA LEU A 21 -0.42 -1.22 -5.70
C LEU A 21 -1.83 -1.82 -5.54
N ASP A 22 -2.83 -0.95 -5.62
CA ASP A 22 -4.26 -1.22 -5.42
C ASP A 22 -5.04 -0.13 -6.15
N ASP A 23 -6.28 -0.41 -6.50
CA ASP A 23 -7.10 0.54 -7.27
C ASP A 23 -7.52 1.76 -6.44
N TYR A 24 -7.62 1.65 -5.11
CA TYR A 24 -8.19 2.70 -4.26
C TYR A 24 -7.36 3.07 -3.03
N HIS A 25 -6.55 2.14 -2.49
CA HIS A 25 -5.96 2.32 -1.17
C HIS A 25 -4.47 2.02 -1.12
N HIS A 26 -3.69 2.90 -0.51
CA HIS A 26 -2.27 2.64 -0.20
C HIS A 26 -2.03 2.52 1.31
N ILE A 27 -2.56 3.46 2.09
CA ILE A 27 -2.33 3.60 3.54
C ILE A 27 -2.59 2.31 4.34
N PRO A 28 -3.68 1.55 4.09
CA PRO A 28 -3.95 0.32 4.85
C PRO A 28 -2.88 -0.77 4.64
N TYR A 29 -2.17 -0.77 3.51
CA TYR A 29 -1.02 -1.67 3.30
C TYR A 29 0.20 -1.24 4.14
N ILE A 30 0.45 0.07 4.29
CA ILE A 30 1.50 0.58 5.19
C ILE A 30 1.21 0.14 6.62
N PHE A 31 0.01 0.44 7.13
CA PHE A 31 -0.36 0.11 8.51
C PHE A 31 -0.43 -1.40 8.72
N GLY A 32 -0.95 -2.14 7.75
CA GLY A 32 -0.98 -3.60 7.79
C GLY A 32 0.42 -4.23 7.81
N ALA A 33 1.36 -3.72 7.01
CA ALA A 33 2.74 -4.18 7.06
C ALA A 33 3.38 -3.88 8.41
N ALA A 34 3.12 -2.70 9.00
CA ALA A 34 3.59 -2.35 10.34
C ALA A 34 3.05 -3.30 11.44
N GLN A 35 1.77 -3.70 11.35
CA GLN A 35 1.20 -4.70 12.27
C GLN A 35 1.95 -6.04 12.19
N LEU A 36 2.42 -6.41 11.00
CA LEU A 36 3.02 -7.71 10.72
C LEU A 36 4.52 -7.79 11.02
N VAL A 37 5.21 -6.66 11.19
CA VAL A 37 6.63 -6.63 11.61
C VAL A 37 6.87 -7.43 12.89
N ARG A 38 5.96 -7.33 13.88
CA ARG A 38 6.07 -8.11 15.12
C ARG A 38 5.55 -9.54 14.97
N ALA A 39 4.55 -9.76 14.11
CA ALA A 39 3.99 -11.09 13.86
C ALA A 39 4.97 -12.01 13.13
N GLU A 40 5.95 -11.44 12.43
CA GLU A 40 7.06 -12.17 11.80
C GLU A 40 7.95 -12.89 12.82
N ALA A 41 8.13 -12.31 14.01
CA ALA A 41 8.98 -12.87 15.07
C ALA A 41 8.21 -13.81 16.03
N ALA A 42 6.92 -14.06 15.77
CA ALA A 42 6.10 -14.93 16.62
C ALA A 42 6.44 -16.42 16.42
N PRO A 43 6.08 -17.31 17.37
CA PRO A 43 6.33 -18.76 17.25
C PRO A 43 5.77 -19.38 15.97
N THR A 44 4.66 -18.83 15.47
CA THR A 44 4.09 -19.15 14.16
C THR A 44 4.24 -17.93 13.25
N PRO A 45 5.36 -17.80 12.53
CA PRO A 45 5.64 -16.59 11.77
C PRO A 45 4.67 -16.43 10.61
N ILE A 46 4.16 -15.20 10.46
CA ILE A 46 3.41 -14.79 9.27
C ILE A 46 4.41 -14.15 8.32
N LEU A 47 4.61 -14.69 7.12
CA LEU A 47 5.59 -14.18 6.15
C LEU A 47 4.88 -13.37 5.04
N PRO A 48 5.59 -12.49 4.32
CA PRO A 48 5.03 -11.80 3.16
C PRO A 48 4.44 -12.75 2.11
N ALA A 49 5.05 -13.90 1.87
CA ALA A 49 4.55 -14.92 0.93
C ALA A 49 3.17 -15.49 1.31
N ASP A 50 2.73 -15.33 2.56
CA ASP A 50 1.41 -15.78 3.03
C ASP A 50 0.25 -15.06 2.35
N VAL A 51 0.47 -13.86 1.80
CA VAL A 51 -0.58 -13.08 1.13
C VAL A 51 -1.06 -13.76 -0.17
N CYS A 52 -0.24 -14.63 -0.77
CA CYS A 52 -0.63 -15.40 -1.95
C CYS A 52 -1.41 -16.67 -1.60
N ARG A 53 -1.52 -17.04 -0.31
CA ARG A 53 -2.21 -18.24 0.16
C ARG A 53 -3.61 -17.91 0.62
N LYS A 54 -4.63 -18.20 -0.21
CA LYS A 54 -6.04 -17.87 0.06
C LYS A 54 -6.53 -18.32 1.45
N GLU A 55 -6.11 -19.50 1.91
CA GLU A 55 -6.47 -20.01 3.24
C GLU A 55 -5.94 -19.14 4.37
N LYS A 56 -4.69 -18.70 4.28
CA LYS A 56 -4.08 -17.80 5.27
C LYS A 56 -4.65 -16.40 5.20
N VAL A 57 -4.93 -15.91 4.00
CA VAL A 57 -5.62 -14.63 3.81
C VAL A 57 -6.97 -14.64 4.53
N LYS A 58 -7.77 -15.70 4.33
CA LYS A 58 -9.05 -15.86 5.03
C LYS A 58 -8.91 -15.98 6.55
N ALA A 59 -7.86 -16.65 7.03
CA ALA A 59 -7.62 -16.78 8.47
C ALA A 59 -7.25 -15.45 9.15
N TYR A 60 -6.57 -14.55 8.44
CA TYR A 60 -5.99 -13.33 8.99
C TYR A 60 -6.70 -12.04 8.59
N GLU A 61 -7.65 -12.06 7.64
CA GLU A 61 -8.32 -10.86 7.15
C GLU A 61 -9.05 -10.03 8.23
N GLY A 62 -9.52 -10.67 9.29
CA GLY A 62 -10.20 -10.01 10.41
C GLY A 62 -9.25 -9.41 11.45
N GLN A 63 -7.95 -9.72 11.38
CA GLN A 63 -6.96 -9.34 12.39
C GLN A 63 -5.96 -8.30 11.86
N TYR A 64 -5.63 -8.38 10.57
CA TYR A 64 -4.58 -7.58 9.95
C TYR A 64 -5.10 -6.81 8.74
N LEU A 65 -4.83 -5.50 8.69
CA LEU A 65 -5.30 -4.62 7.60
C LEU A 65 -4.78 -5.06 6.23
N TYR A 66 -3.54 -5.55 6.16
CA TYR A 66 -2.93 -6.03 4.91
C TYR A 66 -3.73 -7.20 4.34
N PHE A 67 -3.99 -8.22 5.17
CA PHE A 67 -4.77 -9.39 4.77
C PHE A 67 -6.24 -9.03 4.47
N SER A 68 -6.82 -8.09 5.20
CA SER A 68 -8.16 -7.56 4.89
C SER A 68 -8.23 -6.97 3.48
N MET A 69 -7.19 -6.23 3.07
CA MET A 69 -7.14 -5.65 1.73
C MET A 69 -6.91 -6.68 0.63
N VAL A 70 -6.02 -7.65 0.87
CA VAL A 70 -5.81 -8.75 -0.08
C VAL A 70 -7.10 -9.58 -0.23
N MET A 71 -7.82 -9.85 0.86
CA MET A 71 -9.10 -10.56 0.78
C MET A 71 -10.13 -9.76 -0.03
N TRP A 72 -10.19 -8.44 0.16
CA TRP A 72 -11.06 -7.57 -0.63
C TRP A 72 -10.74 -7.66 -2.13
N ILE A 73 -9.47 -7.66 -2.51
CA ILE A 73 -9.07 -7.84 -3.90
C ILE A 73 -9.56 -9.20 -4.44
N LEU A 74 -9.31 -10.29 -3.70
CA LEU A 74 -9.69 -11.64 -4.12
C LEU A 74 -11.21 -11.82 -4.28
N GLN A 75 -12.03 -10.99 -3.63
CA GLN A 75 -13.48 -10.98 -3.77
C GLN A 75 -13.96 -10.17 -4.98
N ASN A 76 -13.19 -9.18 -5.43
CA ASN A 76 -13.61 -8.22 -6.46
C ASN A 76 -12.86 -8.37 -7.80
N LYS A 77 -11.77 -9.14 -7.83
CA LYS A 77 -10.98 -9.45 -9.03
C LYS A 77 -10.95 -10.95 -9.26
N SER A 78 -11.17 -11.35 -10.52
CA SER A 78 -11.15 -12.75 -10.96
C SER A 78 -9.83 -13.07 -11.67
N GLY A 79 -9.44 -14.34 -11.60
CA GLY A 79 -8.21 -14.84 -12.21
C GLY A 79 -7.05 -15.02 -11.23
N PRO A 80 -5.84 -15.35 -11.73
CA PRO A 80 -4.64 -15.47 -10.90
C PRO A 80 -4.23 -14.15 -10.26
N PHE A 81 -3.85 -14.19 -8.98
CA PHE A 81 -3.44 -13.00 -8.22
C PHE A 81 -2.28 -12.24 -8.87
N SER A 82 -1.35 -12.96 -9.50
CA SER A 82 -0.21 -12.40 -10.23
C SER A 82 -0.59 -11.59 -11.48
N GLU A 83 -1.77 -11.82 -12.06
CA GLU A 83 -2.23 -11.15 -13.28
C GLU A 83 -2.94 -9.83 -12.95
N HIS A 84 -3.86 -9.85 -11.99
CA HIS A 84 -4.67 -8.67 -11.66
C HIS A 84 -4.09 -7.81 -10.53
N SER A 85 -3.06 -8.30 -9.82
CA SER A 85 -2.43 -7.64 -8.67
C SER A 85 -0.91 -7.90 -8.65
N ASN A 86 -0.27 -7.71 -9.80
CA ASN A 86 1.14 -8.02 -10.02
C ASN A 86 2.08 -7.33 -9.02
N MET A 87 1.84 -6.05 -8.68
CA MET A 87 2.67 -5.34 -7.71
C MET A 87 2.65 -6.01 -6.32
N LEU A 88 1.46 -6.34 -5.81
CA LEU A 88 1.31 -7.07 -4.54
C LEU A 88 1.90 -8.48 -4.62
N TYR A 89 1.77 -9.16 -5.75
CA TYR A 89 2.41 -10.45 -5.99
C TYR A 89 3.94 -10.35 -5.91
N ASN A 90 4.55 -9.35 -6.54
CA ASN A 90 6.00 -9.13 -6.47
C ASN A 90 6.45 -8.78 -5.04
N ILE A 91 5.68 -7.96 -4.34
CA ILE A 91 5.96 -7.60 -2.94
C ILE A 91 5.88 -8.84 -2.01
N SER A 92 5.05 -9.83 -2.33
CA SER A 92 4.99 -11.08 -1.56
C SER A 92 6.29 -11.89 -1.57
N ALA A 93 7.17 -11.64 -2.54
CA ALA A 93 8.48 -12.27 -2.63
C ALA A 93 9.55 -11.57 -1.77
N VAL A 94 9.24 -10.43 -1.14
CA VAL A 94 10.16 -9.75 -0.22
C VAL A 94 10.35 -10.60 1.04
N GLU A 95 11.58 -10.68 1.52
CA GLU A 95 11.99 -11.58 2.61
C GLU A 95 11.33 -11.29 3.97
N SER A 96 10.96 -10.04 4.27
CA SER A 96 10.50 -9.64 5.60
C SER A 96 9.48 -8.50 5.59
N TRP A 97 8.60 -8.47 6.59
CA TRP A 97 7.60 -7.40 6.75
C TRP A 97 8.23 -6.06 7.06
N THR A 98 9.40 -6.05 7.70
CA THR A 98 10.18 -4.82 7.91
C THR A 98 10.59 -4.18 6.59
N LYS A 99 11.09 -4.99 5.64
CA LYS A 99 11.42 -4.50 4.29
C LYS A 99 10.17 -4.09 3.52
N VAL A 100 9.07 -4.86 3.61
CA VAL A 100 7.78 -4.49 3.00
C VAL A 100 7.29 -3.15 3.53
N TYR A 101 7.26 -2.94 4.84
CA TYR A 101 6.83 -1.68 5.46
C TYR A 101 7.65 -0.48 4.97
N ASN A 102 8.97 -0.58 5.01
CA ASN A 102 9.86 0.48 4.52
C ASN A 102 9.67 0.75 3.02
N GLY A 103 9.48 -0.30 2.22
CA GLY A 103 9.15 -0.19 0.80
C GLY A 103 7.83 0.52 0.56
N MET A 104 6.78 0.19 1.32
CA MET A 104 5.46 0.81 1.22
C MET A 104 5.48 2.31 1.55
N ILE A 105 6.27 2.72 2.54
CA ILE A 105 6.47 4.14 2.89
C ILE A 105 7.15 4.88 1.73
N LYS A 106 8.24 4.33 1.19
CA LYS A 106 8.95 4.92 0.04
C LYS A 106 8.06 5.01 -1.20
N MET A 107 7.32 3.94 -1.48
CA MET A 107 6.37 3.90 -2.58
C MET A 107 5.26 4.94 -2.42
N TYR A 108 4.74 5.14 -1.20
CA TYR A 108 3.72 6.17 -0.94
C TYR A 108 4.27 7.58 -1.19
N ALA A 109 5.49 7.86 -0.76
CA ALA A 109 6.13 9.15 -1.04
C ALA A 109 6.28 9.39 -2.56
N ALA A 110 6.72 8.38 -3.31
CA ALA A 110 6.99 8.50 -4.75
C ALA A 110 5.73 8.47 -5.64
N GLU A 111 4.79 7.57 -5.35
CA GLU A 111 3.63 7.28 -6.20
C GLU A 111 2.34 7.93 -5.73
N VAL A 112 2.30 8.51 -4.53
CA VAL A 112 1.16 9.30 -4.05
C VAL A 112 1.59 10.74 -3.83
N LEU A 113 2.46 11.00 -2.85
CA LEU A 113 2.75 12.37 -2.42
C LEU A 113 3.45 13.20 -3.51
N ALA A 114 4.38 12.60 -4.26
CA ALA A 114 5.11 13.26 -5.34
C ALA A 114 4.39 13.24 -6.71
N LYS A 115 3.17 12.69 -6.81
CA LYS A 115 2.40 12.63 -8.06
C LYS A 115 1.33 13.71 -8.11
N PHE A 116 1.55 14.72 -8.95
CA PHE A 116 0.62 15.84 -9.10
C PHE A 116 -0.82 15.39 -9.41
N ASN A 117 -1.02 14.46 -10.34
CA ASN A 117 -2.36 13.96 -10.69
C ASN A 117 -3.10 13.28 -9.53
N VAL A 118 -2.37 12.83 -8.50
CA VAL A 118 -2.92 12.23 -7.27
C VAL A 118 -3.16 13.30 -6.20
N THR A 119 -2.22 14.24 -6.03
CA THR A 119 -2.23 15.21 -4.92
C THR A 119 -2.72 16.61 -5.27
N GLN A 120 -3.05 16.91 -6.53
CA GLN A 120 -3.55 18.22 -6.98
C GLN A 120 -4.79 18.71 -6.23
N HIS A 121 -5.55 17.79 -5.62
CA HIS A 121 -6.75 18.11 -4.83
C HIS A 121 -6.48 18.18 -3.30
N LEU A 122 -5.21 18.08 -2.87
CA LEU A 122 -4.84 18.28 -1.47
C LEU A 122 -4.96 19.76 -1.12
N LEU A 123 -5.82 20.05 -0.14
CA LEU A 123 -6.08 21.41 0.30
C LEU A 123 -5.13 21.80 1.44
N PHE A 124 -4.62 23.02 1.38
CA PHE A 124 -3.77 23.62 2.42
C PHE A 124 -4.55 24.68 3.18
N GLY A 125 -4.39 24.67 4.51
CA GLY A 125 -5.11 25.55 5.42
C GLY A 125 -4.32 25.80 6.71
N PRO A 126 -4.92 26.42 7.73
CA PRO A 126 -4.19 26.82 8.94
C PRO A 126 -3.51 25.66 9.69
N HIS A 127 -4.08 24.44 9.63
CA HIS A 127 -3.55 23.25 10.30
C HIS A 127 -2.62 22.39 9.42
N LEU A 128 -2.66 22.62 8.10
CA LEU A 128 -1.76 22.00 7.13
C LEU A 128 -1.31 23.11 6.17
N PRO A 129 -0.39 23.99 6.62
CA PRO A 129 0.03 25.12 5.83
C PRO A 129 0.84 24.65 4.60
N TRP A 130 0.71 25.38 3.50
CA TRP A 130 1.61 25.20 2.36
C TRP A 130 3.04 25.50 2.80
N ASN A 131 3.95 24.57 2.56
CA ASN A 131 5.35 24.78 2.90
C ASN A 131 5.95 25.81 1.93
N THR A 132 6.06 27.06 2.38
CA THR A 132 6.67 28.15 1.61
C THR A 132 8.19 28.18 1.71
N LYS A 133 8.81 27.31 2.52
CA LYS A 133 10.26 27.21 2.59
C LYS A 133 10.76 26.55 1.32
N THR A 134 11.56 27.28 0.54
CA THR A 134 12.38 26.72 -0.53
C THR A 134 13.32 25.69 0.08
N LEU A 135 13.41 24.50 -0.55
CA LEU A 135 14.45 23.54 -0.20
C LEU A 135 15.78 24.20 -0.58
N ASP A 136 16.61 24.55 0.41
CA ASP A 136 17.96 25.04 0.13
C ASP A 136 18.73 23.92 -0.58
N GLU A 137 19.14 24.17 -1.82
CA GLU A 137 19.85 23.21 -2.70
C GLU A 137 21.27 22.83 -2.22
N THR A 138 21.63 23.13 -0.97
CA THR A 138 23.01 23.09 -0.48
C THR A 138 23.43 21.81 0.25
N SER A 139 22.55 20.80 0.43
CA SER A 139 22.91 19.60 1.19
C SER A 139 23.32 18.37 0.37
N SER A 140 23.48 18.47 -0.96
CA SER A 140 23.82 17.32 -1.82
C SER A 140 25.26 17.31 -2.36
N ALA A 141 26.16 18.13 -1.81
CA ALA A 141 27.55 18.24 -2.28
C ALA A 141 28.59 17.47 -1.43
N GLU A 142 28.23 16.86 -0.29
CA GLU A 142 29.24 16.31 0.64
C GLU A 142 29.39 14.77 0.64
N ASP A 143 28.61 14.00 -0.11
CA ASP A 143 28.82 12.55 -0.23
C ASP A 143 28.95 12.11 -1.70
N ARG A 144 30.18 12.16 -2.22
CA ARG A 144 30.65 11.39 -3.39
C ARG A 144 31.96 10.70 -3.06
#